data_AF-A0A947D2Q8-F1
#
_entry.id   AF-A0A947D2Q8-F1
#
_cell.length_a   1.000
_cell.length_b   1.000
_cell.length_c   1.000
_cell.angle_alpha   90.00
_cell.angle_beta   90.00
_cell.angle_gamma   90.00
#
_symmetry.space_group_name_H-M   'P 1'
#
loop_
_entity.id
_entity.type
_entity.pdbx_description
1 polymer ?
#
loop_
_entity_poly.entity_id
_entity_poly.type
_entity_poly.pdbx_seq_one_letter_code
_entity_poly.pdbx_strand_id
1 'polypeptide(L)'
;MGAHFKSMFVVDTFISPSKELAILTRKSVETPTSIGLLRPATESYADLSRWTHRFHESSIPFIYEKLLSGEYDSGLVYLEYASQHPDLFRIDEVIGSPDDAWIVYGRERTYRDRVLAWPDSPVVEQFRRLEKRDAA
;
A
#
# COMPACT_ATOMS: atom_id res chain seq x y z
N MET A 1 -10.48 -5.26 -17.03
CA MET A 1 -10.03 -6.65 -17.28
C MET A 1 -10.91 -7.43 -18.26
N GLY A 2 -12.24 -7.40 -18.14
CA GLY A 2 -13.14 -8.20 -19.02
C GLY A 2 -12.94 -7.98 -20.52
N ALA A 3 -12.50 -6.80 -20.96
CA ALA A 3 -12.35 -6.50 -22.39
C ALA A 3 -11.27 -7.32 -23.13
N HIS A 4 -10.26 -7.86 -22.45
CA HIS A 4 -9.11 -8.54 -23.08
C HIS A 4 -8.95 -10.01 -22.68
N PHE A 5 -9.96 -10.62 -22.07
CA PHE A 5 -9.88 -11.97 -21.49
C PHE A 5 -9.52 -13.08 -22.50
N LYS A 6 -9.68 -12.83 -23.81
CA LYS A 6 -9.32 -13.77 -24.89
C LYS A 6 -7.88 -13.65 -25.35
N SER A 7 -7.17 -12.58 -25.01
CA SER A 7 -5.83 -12.25 -25.55
C SER A 7 -4.81 -11.82 -24.49
N MET A 8 -5.22 -11.75 -23.23
CA MET A 8 -4.38 -11.48 -22.07
C MET A 8 -4.74 -12.49 -21.00
N PHE A 9 -3.74 -13.24 -20.54
CA PHE A 9 -3.89 -14.29 -19.53
C PHE A 9 -3.02 -13.95 -18.34
N VAL A 10 -3.50 -14.28 -17.13
CA VAL A 10 -2.63 -14.31 -15.96
C VAL A 10 -1.64 -15.45 -16.18
N VAL A 11 -0.35 -15.14 -16.15
CA VAL A 11 0.73 -16.10 -16.40
C VAL A 11 1.55 -16.39 -15.16
N ASP A 12 1.57 -15.47 -14.19
CA ASP A 12 2.27 -15.60 -12.92
C ASP A 12 1.66 -14.67 -11.85
N THR A 13 2.01 -14.91 -10.59
CA THR A 13 1.70 -14.04 -9.45
C THR A 13 2.83 -14.06 -8.45
N PHE A 14 3.11 -12.93 -7.82
CA PHE A 14 4.11 -12.85 -6.76
C PHE A 14 3.69 -11.85 -5.68
N ILE A 15 4.23 -12.02 -4.48
CA ILE A 15 4.01 -11.12 -3.35
C ILE A 15 5.25 -10.26 -3.21
N SER A 16 5.07 -8.96 -3.10
CA SER A 16 6.15 -7.99 -2.87
C SER A 16 5.64 -6.90 -1.95
N PRO A 17 6.50 -6.35 -1.06
CA PRO A 17 6.14 -5.15 -0.33
C PRO A 17 5.81 -4.02 -1.31
N SER A 18 4.84 -3.20 -0.92
CA SER A 18 4.59 -1.90 -1.54
C SER A 18 5.69 -0.89 -1.20
N LYS A 19 5.48 0.37 -1.59
CA LYS A 19 6.27 1.47 -1.04
C LYS A 19 5.89 1.73 0.41
N GLU A 20 6.88 2.06 1.23
CA GLU A 20 6.64 2.45 2.63
C GLU A 20 5.76 3.71 2.69
N LEU A 21 4.79 3.68 3.60
CA LEU A 21 3.88 4.77 3.89
C LEU A 21 4.29 5.47 5.18
N ALA A 22 4.02 6.77 5.21
CA ALA A 22 4.24 7.62 6.35
C ALA A 22 3.19 8.73 6.40
N ILE A 23 3.03 9.29 7.58
CA ILE A 23 2.30 10.55 7.75
C ILE A 23 3.31 11.68 7.70
N LEU A 24 3.23 12.45 6.63
CA LEU A 24 4.05 13.64 6.45
C LEU A 24 3.23 14.88 6.80
N THR A 25 3.83 15.79 7.55
CA THR A 25 3.19 17.07 7.91
C THR A 25 4.09 18.23 7.52
N ARG A 26 3.50 19.29 6.97
CA ARG A 26 4.22 20.52 6.63
C ARG A 26 4.90 21.11 7.87
N LYS A 27 6.21 21.32 7.82
CA LYS A 27 7.02 21.90 8.92
C LYS A 27 6.54 23.29 9.34
N SER A 28 5.95 24.05 8.43
CA SER A 28 5.35 25.37 8.74
C SER A 28 4.10 25.30 9.61
N VAL A 29 3.51 24.11 9.82
CA VAL A 29 2.32 23.90 10.63
C VAL A 29 2.71 23.23 11.95
N GLU A 30 2.60 23.97 13.05
CA GLU A 30 2.90 23.47 14.40
C GLU A 30 1.85 22.46 14.88
N THR A 31 0.57 22.81 14.75
CA THR A 31 -0.57 21.99 15.20
C THR A 31 -1.46 21.61 14.00
N PRO A 32 -1.23 20.45 13.34
CA PRO A 32 -1.98 20.05 12.16
C PRO A 32 -3.41 19.64 12.51
N THR A 33 -4.39 20.06 11.70
CA THR A 33 -5.81 19.75 11.91
C THR A 33 -6.49 19.10 10.71
N SER A 34 -5.81 19.10 9.56
CA SER A 34 -6.27 18.49 8.30
C SER A 34 -5.33 17.43 7.75
N ILE A 35 -5.88 16.34 7.19
CA ILE A 35 -5.11 15.27 6.55
C ILE A 35 -5.73 14.79 5.22
N GLY A 36 -4.90 14.59 4.20
CA GLY A 36 -5.26 13.87 2.98
C GLY A 36 -5.02 12.36 3.08
N LEU A 37 -6.00 11.57 2.61
CA LEU A 37 -6.06 10.11 2.73
C LEU A 37 -6.49 9.46 1.41
N LEU A 38 -5.98 8.27 1.11
CA LEU A 38 -6.41 7.49 -0.05
C LEU A 38 -7.60 6.62 0.34
N ARG A 39 -8.75 6.85 -0.31
CA ARG A 39 -9.94 6.03 -0.09
C ARG A 39 -9.97 4.84 -1.05
N PRO A 40 -10.31 3.61 -0.61
CA PRO A 40 -10.67 3.20 0.76
C PRO A 40 -9.52 2.62 1.59
N ALA A 41 -8.26 2.71 1.13
CA ALA A 41 -7.20 1.83 1.58
C ALA A 41 -6.52 2.27 2.89
N THR A 42 -6.36 3.56 3.15
CA THR A 42 -5.36 4.01 4.15
C THR A 42 -5.94 4.49 5.49
N GLU A 43 -7.27 4.51 5.65
CA GLU A 43 -7.92 5.04 6.86
C GLU A 43 -7.67 4.20 8.11
N SER A 44 -7.50 2.89 7.96
CA SER A 44 -7.26 1.95 9.06
C SER A 44 -5.78 1.77 9.40
N TYR A 45 -4.88 2.46 8.70
CA TYR A 45 -3.43 2.24 8.85
C TYR A 45 -2.82 3.01 10.03
N ALA A 46 -3.51 4.00 10.58
CA ALA A 46 -3.03 4.84 11.67
C ALA A 46 -4.16 5.35 12.55
N ASP A 47 -3.83 5.85 13.76
CA ASP A 47 -4.80 6.62 14.54
C ASP A 47 -4.95 8.04 13.96
N LEU A 48 -6.12 8.29 13.37
CA LEU A 48 -6.45 9.57 12.74
C LEU A 48 -7.19 10.54 13.68
N SER A 49 -7.30 10.23 14.97
CA SER A 49 -8.06 11.01 15.96
C SER A 49 -7.60 12.48 16.07
N ARG A 50 -6.32 12.76 15.82
CA ARG A 50 -5.75 14.11 15.92
C ARG A 50 -6.19 15.08 14.81
N TRP A 51 -6.66 14.60 13.66
CA TRP A 51 -7.13 15.46 12.56
C TRP A 51 -8.65 15.54 12.52
N THR A 52 -9.16 16.74 12.76
CA THR A 52 -10.58 17.05 12.69
C THR A 52 -11.11 17.01 11.25
N HIS A 53 -10.29 17.37 10.27
CA HIS A 53 -10.67 17.41 8.86
C HIS A 53 -9.93 16.33 8.07
N ARG A 54 -10.68 15.45 7.41
CA ARG A 54 -10.14 14.34 6.61
C ARG A 54 -10.58 14.49 5.16
N PHE A 55 -9.61 14.59 4.26
CA PHE A 55 -9.83 14.74 2.82
C PHE A 55 -9.55 13.41 2.14
N HIS A 56 -10.50 12.95 1.32
CA HIS A 56 -10.38 11.69 0.60
C HIS A 56 -10.02 11.95 -0.85
N GLU A 57 -8.90 11.41 -1.27
CA GLU A 57 -8.33 11.62 -2.59
C GLU A 57 -8.23 10.31 -3.37
N SER A 58 -8.05 10.41 -4.68
CA SER A 58 -8.05 9.28 -5.62
C SER A 58 -6.72 8.53 -5.69
N SER A 59 -5.62 9.12 -5.25
CA SER A 59 -4.29 8.52 -5.30
C SER A 59 -3.32 9.17 -4.32
N ILE A 60 -2.30 8.43 -3.86
CA ILE A 60 -1.22 8.96 -3.01
C ILE A 60 -0.45 10.12 -3.68
N PRO A 61 -0.09 10.06 -4.98
CA PRO A 61 0.54 11.21 -5.64
C PRO A 61 -0.32 12.47 -5.61
N PHE A 62 -1.64 12.33 -5.80
CA PHE A 62 -2.54 13.48 -5.73
C PHE A 62 -2.64 14.04 -4.30
N ILE A 63 -2.55 13.18 -3.28
CA ILE A 63 -2.46 13.64 -1.89
C ILE A 63 -1.19 14.47 -1.69
N TYR A 64 -0.09 13.96 -2.21
CA TYR A 64 1.21 14.61 -2.09
C TYR A 64 1.28 15.98 -2.80
N GLU A 65 0.70 16.10 -4.00
CA GLU A 65 0.59 17.38 -4.72
C GLU A 65 -0.17 18.44 -3.90
N LYS A 66 -1.30 18.05 -3.30
CA LYS A 66 -2.11 18.92 -2.45
C LYS A 66 -1.44 19.25 -1.11
N LEU A 67 -0.66 18.33 -0.57
CA LEU A 67 0.18 18.59 0.60
C LEU A 67 1.26 19.63 0.29
N LEU A 68 1.88 19.56 -0.90
CA LEU A 68 2.85 20.56 -1.38
C LEU A 68 2.20 21.94 -1.62
N SER A 69 1.00 21.97 -2.21
CA SER A 69 0.24 23.23 -2.44
C SER A 69 -0.29 23.83 -1.13
N GLY A 70 -0.35 23.02 -0.07
CA GLY A 70 -0.74 23.45 1.25
C GLY A 70 -2.25 23.47 1.50
N GLU A 71 -3.00 22.71 0.70
CA GLU A 71 -4.45 22.53 0.86
C GLU A 71 -4.84 21.82 2.16
N TYR A 72 -3.89 21.11 2.78
CA TYR A 72 -4.01 20.56 4.13
C TYR A 72 -2.64 20.42 4.81
N ASP A 73 -2.67 20.10 6.09
CA ASP A 73 -1.51 20.14 6.97
C ASP A 73 -0.66 18.88 6.86
N SER A 74 -1.32 17.72 6.76
CA SER A 74 -0.71 16.40 6.71
C SER A 74 -1.19 15.56 5.54
N GLY A 75 -0.43 14.54 5.15
CA GLY A 75 -0.86 13.53 4.21
C GLY A 75 -0.32 12.16 4.59
N LEU A 76 -1.15 11.12 4.46
CA LEU A 76 -0.70 9.73 4.52
C LEU A 76 -0.22 9.35 3.10
N VAL A 77 1.09 9.38 2.91
CA VAL A 77 1.74 9.30 1.59
C VAL A 77 2.98 8.41 1.65
N TYR A 78 3.69 8.24 0.52
CA TYR A 78 4.93 7.49 0.52
C TYR A 78 6.02 8.18 1.37
N LEU A 79 6.72 7.39 2.19
CA LEU A 79 7.81 7.85 3.05
C LEU A 79 8.91 8.56 2.26
N GLU A 80 9.22 8.07 1.05
CA GLU A 80 10.27 8.63 0.18
C GLU A 80 10.05 10.12 -0.14
N TYR A 81 8.81 10.62 -0.11
CA TYR A 81 8.51 12.03 -0.37
C TYR A 81 9.11 12.98 0.67
N ALA A 82 9.33 12.52 1.90
CA ALA A 82 10.04 13.32 2.92
C ALA A 82 11.48 13.61 2.49
N SER A 83 12.13 12.67 1.80
CA SER A 83 13.51 12.82 1.33
C SER A 83 13.63 13.74 0.11
N GLN A 84 12.55 13.90 -0.66
CA GLN A 84 12.52 14.76 -1.84
C GLN A 84 12.43 16.25 -1.47
N HIS A 85 11.78 16.57 -0.34
CA HIS A 85 11.68 17.94 0.18
C HIS A 85 11.93 17.98 1.69
N PRO A 86 13.18 17.74 2.14
CA PRO A 86 13.51 17.60 3.55
C PRO A 86 13.22 18.86 4.37
N ASP A 87 13.19 20.03 3.74
CA ASP A 87 12.90 21.31 4.40
C ASP A 87 11.40 21.62 4.53
N LEU A 88 10.54 20.91 3.79
CA LEU A 88 9.10 21.17 3.79
C LEU A 88 8.33 20.25 4.75
N PHE A 89 8.80 19.01 4.93
CA PHE A 89 8.05 18.00 5.66
C PHE A 89 8.80 17.49 6.88
N ARG A 90 8.05 17.22 7.94
CA ARG A 90 8.48 16.32 9.02
C ARG A 90 7.70 15.02 8.90
N ILE A 91 8.33 13.93 9.34
CA ILE A 91 7.69 12.62 9.44
C ILE A 91 7.12 12.53 10.85
N ASP A 92 5.80 12.48 10.96
CA ASP A 92 5.15 12.32 12.27
C ASP A 92 4.97 10.86 12.65
N GLU A 93 4.81 9.98 11.65
CA GLU A 93 4.65 8.54 11.86
C GLU A 93 5.12 7.77 10.63
N VAL A 94 5.85 6.67 10.83
CA VAL A 94 6.16 5.69 9.78
C VAL A 94 5.20 4.52 9.95
N ILE A 95 4.40 4.25 8.92
CA ILE A 95 3.39 3.20 8.91
C ILE A 95 4.01 1.86 8.46
N GLY A 96 5.01 1.91 7.58
CA GLY A 96 5.61 0.75 6.94
C GLY A 96 4.96 0.43 5.59
N SER A 97 5.17 -0.78 5.10
CA SER A 97 4.74 -1.20 3.77
C SER A 97 3.77 -2.39 3.86
N PRO A 98 2.55 -2.31 3.29
CA PRO A 98 1.71 -3.47 3.13
C PRO A 98 2.28 -4.43 2.08
N ASP A 99 1.98 -5.72 2.22
CA ASP A 99 2.27 -6.72 1.19
C ASP A 99 1.25 -6.65 0.05
N ASP A 100 1.73 -6.51 -1.18
CA ASP A 100 0.90 -6.49 -2.39
C ASP A 100 1.03 -7.81 -3.16
N ALA A 101 -0.11 -8.35 -3.61
CA ALA A 101 -0.15 -9.45 -4.58
C ALA A 101 -0.16 -8.88 -6.01
N TRP A 102 0.87 -9.20 -6.77
CA TRP A 102 1.06 -8.73 -8.14
C TRP A 102 0.62 -9.78 -9.13
N ILE A 103 -0.15 -9.37 -10.14
CA ILE A 103 -0.60 -10.26 -11.21
C ILE A 103 0.18 -9.95 -12.48
N VAL A 104 0.89 -10.95 -13.00
CA VAL A 104 1.63 -10.85 -14.26
C VAL A 104 0.75 -11.33 -15.41
N TYR A 105 0.64 -10.51 -16.46
CA TYR A 105 -0.12 -10.86 -17.66
C TYR A 105 0.79 -11.16 -18.85
N GLY A 106 0.41 -12.19 -19.61
CA GLY A 106 1.07 -12.59 -20.85
C GLY A 106 0.08 -12.94 -21.95
N ARG A 107 0.61 -13.19 -23.14
CA ARG A 107 -0.18 -13.54 -24.34
C ARG A 107 -0.44 -15.03 -24.49
N GLU A 108 0.30 -15.86 -23.77
CA GLU A 108 0.21 -17.32 -23.82
C GLU A 108 -0.19 -17.85 -22.45
N ARG A 109 -1.11 -18.81 -22.41
CA ARG A 109 -1.50 -19.44 -21.14
C ARG A 109 -0.36 -20.33 -20.64
N THR A 110 -0.01 -20.17 -19.38
CA THR A 110 0.97 -21.03 -18.69
C THR A 110 0.33 -22.26 -18.04
N TYR A 111 -1.00 -22.34 -18.01
CA TYR A 111 -1.76 -23.48 -17.53
C TYR A 111 -2.67 -24.04 -18.65
N ARG A 112 -2.89 -25.35 -18.66
CA ARG A 112 -3.73 -26.01 -19.68
C ARG A 112 -5.08 -26.49 -19.11
N ASP A 113 -5.10 -27.26 -18.02
CA ASP A 113 -6.36 -27.80 -17.45
C ASP A 113 -6.35 -28.03 -15.92
N ARG A 114 -5.31 -27.57 -15.21
CA ARG A 114 -5.17 -27.71 -13.75
C ARG A 114 -4.79 -26.37 -13.12
N VAL A 115 -4.94 -26.29 -11.80
CA VAL A 115 -4.44 -25.15 -11.00
C VAL A 115 -2.94 -25.04 -11.21
N LEU A 116 -2.48 -23.85 -11.59
CA LEU A 116 -1.08 -23.46 -11.46
C LEU A 116 -0.89 -22.98 -10.01
N ALA A 117 -0.17 -23.77 -9.22
CA ALA A 117 0.14 -23.49 -7.82
C ALA A 117 1.65 -23.57 -7.58
N TRP A 118 2.10 -23.15 -6.40
CA TRP A 118 3.46 -23.36 -5.90
C TRP A 118 3.43 -24.36 -4.73
N PRO A 119 3.50 -25.69 -5.01
CA PRO A 119 3.39 -26.72 -3.99
C PRO A 119 4.50 -26.68 -2.94
N ASP A 120 5.67 -26.14 -3.30
CA ASP A 120 6.83 -26.02 -2.42
C ASP A 120 7.01 -24.59 -1.89
N SER A 121 5.92 -23.82 -1.80
CA SER A 121 5.97 -22.44 -1.28
C SER A 121 6.28 -22.40 0.22
N PRO A 122 6.91 -21.32 0.71
CA PRO A 122 7.26 -21.17 2.13
C PRO A 122 6.09 -21.33 3.11
N VAL A 123 4.85 -21.07 2.69
CA VAL A 123 3.65 -21.20 3.55
C VAL A 123 3.35 -22.66 3.90
N VAL A 124 3.75 -23.63 3.06
CA VAL A 124 3.50 -25.05 3.31
C VAL A 124 4.23 -25.52 4.58
N GLU A 125 5.48 -25.12 4.76
CA GLU A 125 6.22 -25.42 5.99
C GLU A 125 5.68 -24.69 7.22
N GLN A 126 5.10 -23.49 7.04
CA GLN A 126 4.46 -22.76 8.14
C GLN A 126 3.21 -23.51 8.65
N PHE A 127 2.35 -23.98 7.75
CA PHE A 127 1.15 -24.72 8.14
C PHE A 127 1.47 -26.09 8.75
N ARG A 128 2.44 -26.83 8.19
CA ARG A 128 2.90 -28.09 8.79
C ARG A 128 3.40 -27.93 10.23
N ARG A 129 4.05 -26.79 10.54
CA ARG A 129 4.50 -26.50 11.92
C ARG A 129 3.34 -26.18 12.85
N LEU A 130 2.30 -25.51 12.37
CA LEU A 130 1.11 -25.20 13.17
C LEU A 130 0.33 -26.47 13.53
N GLU A 131 0.09 -27.35 12.56
CA GLU A 131 -0.60 -28.63 12.80
C GLU A 131 0.12 -29.49 13.85
N LYS A 132 1.46 -29.51 13.84
CA LYS A 132 2.26 -30.23 14.84
C LYS A 132 2.18 -29.62 16.23
N ARG A 133 1.99 -28.30 16.35
CA ARG A 133 1.82 -27.63 17.64
C ARG A 133 0.45 -27.89 18.24
N ASP A 134 -0.59 -27.97 17.42
CA ASP A 134 -1.97 -28.23 17.88
C ASP A 134 -2.21 -29.70 18.24
N ALA A 135 -1.34 -30.60 17.75
CA ALA A 135 -1.38 -32.03 18.06
C ALA A 135 -0.53 -32.44 19.29
N ALA A 136 0.17 -31.50 19.93
CA ALA A 136 1.06 -31.71 21.08
C ALA A 136 0.46 -31.12 22.37
#